data_AF-A0A8S1ISP3-F1
#
_entry.id   AF-A0A8S1ISP3-F1
#
_cell.length_a   1.000
_cell.length_b   1.000
_cell.length_c   1.000
_cell.angle_alpha   90.00
_cell.angle_beta   90.00
_cell.angle_gamma   90.00
#
_symmetry.space_group_name_H-M   'P 1'
#
loop_
_entity.id
_entity.type
_entity.pdbx_description
1 polymer ?
#
loop_
_entity_poly.entity_id
_entity_poly.type
_entity_poly.pdbx_seq_one_letter_code
_entity_poly.pdbx_strand_id
1 'polypeptide(L)'
;MGAYLSQPITDKDVFQGAGAGACYAGCAMQGWRKRMEDAHVATSSESAPDVSVFGVFDGHGGCEVARFCQRHFAATLEGTEGFPDDLESALAGAFHRMDDMLRDCAHHGELASLRNSGQPGADAADRDVGGDCATGAGEATAGWEGEGGRRGRGHRVTQSAPSDAAFWQLNVVRKLMPSRAVADENAMMQDAAGCRARAVEDCREQGYEGGTGAGAAAVVAVKRGSDLFVANAGDSRGVLCRGSAAVAMTQDHKPSLKDERERIEAAGGYVSAMGTREAVNGNLGVSRAIGDLRYKSNGRLSAKEQIITAEPEVRRLALTDDDRFFVLACDGVWEVMSSQEVVDFVGRRLDEGGALDEICGEIVDSCLAGDPKATKGVGCVGAIPLNSFQHKQLNCKGRRTKRMGK
;
A
#
# COMPACT_ATOMS: atom_id res chain seq x y z
N MET A 1 -17.33 -22.63 1.51
CA MET A 1 -17.45 -21.49 0.57
C MET A 1 -16.16 -21.37 -0.23
N GLY A 2 -16.23 -21.34 -1.58
CA GLY A 2 -15.04 -21.28 -2.45
C GLY A 2 -14.20 -20.01 -2.28
N ALA A 3 -13.07 -19.91 -2.98
CA ALA A 3 -12.12 -18.78 -2.87
C ALA A 3 -12.68 -17.45 -3.42
N TYR A 4 -13.67 -17.50 -4.31
CA TYR A 4 -14.22 -16.35 -5.03
C TYR A 4 -15.65 -16.01 -4.60
N LEU A 5 -16.05 -14.77 -4.87
CA LEU A 5 -17.43 -14.29 -4.78
C LEU A 5 -18.32 -14.95 -5.85
N SER A 6 -19.64 -14.85 -5.68
CA SER A 6 -20.62 -15.28 -6.68
C SER A 6 -20.69 -14.33 -7.88
N GLN A 7 -20.36 -13.06 -7.67
CA GLN A 7 -20.24 -12.02 -8.68
C GLN A 7 -19.06 -11.11 -8.30
N PRO A 8 -18.35 -10.51 -9.28
CA PRO A 8 -17.26 -9.60 -8.97
C PRO A 8 -17.80 -8.26 -8.45
N ILE A 9 -17.07 -7.65 -7.52
CA ILE A 9 -17.30 -6.25 -7.12
C ILE A 9 -16.54 -5.37 -8.12
N THR A 10 -17.30 -4.67 -8.96
CA THR A 10 -16.77 -3.83 -10.04
C THR A 10 -16.72 -2.35 -9.69
N ASP A 11 -17.02 -1.99 -8.44
CA ASP A 11 -16.87 -0.62 -7.96
C ASP A 11 -15.39 -0.22 -8.02
N LYS A 12 -15.15 0.99 -8.52
CA LYS A 12 -13.81 1.55 -8.72
C LYS A 12 -13.56 2.66 -7.74
N ASP A 13 -12.47 2.53 -6.98
CA ASP A 13 -11.90 3.62 -6.20
C ASP A 13 -10.87 4.35 -7.06
N VAL A 14 -11.17 5.58 -7.44
CA VAL A 14 -10.39 6.35 -8.43
C VAL A 14 -9.79 7.58 -7.76
N PHE A 15 -8.49 7.79 -7.98
CA PHE A 15 -7.77 8.95 -7.46
C PHE A 15 -6.94 9.61 -8.55
N GLN A 16 -6.69 10.92 -8.40
CA GLN A 16 -5.85 11.69 -9.30
C GLN A 16 -5.20 12.86 -8.57
N GLY A 17 -4.07 13.32 -9.09
CA GLY A 17 -3.35 14.46 -8.52
C GLY A 17 -2.21 14.94 -9.41
N ALA A 18 -1.42 15.87 -8.88
CA ALA A 18 -0.23 16.38 -9.52
C ALA A 18 0.84 16.69 -8.47
N GLY A 19 2.11 16.46 -8.82
CA GLY A 19 3.25 16.60 -7.91
C GLY A 19 4.58 16.49 -8.66
N ALA A 20 5.62 17.19 -8.18
CA ALA A 20 6.97 17.16 -8.76
C ALA A 20 7.04 17.33 -10.30
N GLY A 21 6.12 18.11 -10.90
CA GLY A 21 6.06 18.28 -12.36
C GLY A 21 5.45 17.11 -13.14
N ALA A 22 4.70 16.24 -12.46
CA ALA A 22 3.92 15.16 -13.05
C ALA A 22 2.44 15.23 -12.67
N CYS A 23 1.56 14.78 -13.56
CA CYS A 23 0.19 14.40 -13.21
C CYS A 23 0.17 12.89 -12.96
N TYR A 24 -0.71 12.44 -12.08
CA TYR A 24 -0.93 11.03 -11.82
C TYR A 24 -2.40 10.71 -11.62
N ALA A 25 -2.77 9.47 -11.89
CA ALA A 25 -4.05 8.90 -11.50
C ALA A 25 -3.89 7.40 -11.21
N GLY A 26 -4.87 6.84 -10.52
CA GLY A 26 -5.02 5.41 -10.40
C GLY A 26 -6.45 4.98 -10.10
N CYS A 27 -6.67 3.68 -10.22
CA CYS A 27 -7.97 3.05 -10.05
C CYS A 27 -7.79 1.74 -9.30
N ALA A 28 -8.53 1.50 -8.23
CA ALA A 28 -8.57 0.25 -7.49
C ALA A 28 -9.92 -0.47 -7.69
N MET A 29 -9.93 -1.78 -7.88
CA MET A 29 -11.16 -2.59 -7.96
C MET A 29 -10.91 -3.93 -7.28
N GLN A 30 -11.92 -4.47 -6.56
CA GLN A 30 -11.81 -5.73 -5.79
C GLN A 30 -12.09 -7.01 -6.61
N GLY A 31 -12.93 -6.90 -7.65
CA GLY A 31 -13.21 -7.99 -8.57
C GLY A 31 -13.76 -9.22 -7.85
N TRP A 32 -13.22 -10.40 -8.17
CA TRP A 32 -13.74 -11.70 -7.69
C TRP A 32 -13.28 -12.09 -6.29
N ARG A 33 -12.33 -11.37 -5.69
CA ARG A 33 -11.77 -11.70 -4.38
C ARG A 33 -12.78 -11.36 -3.29
N LYS A 34 -12.77 -12.11 -2.19
CA LYS A 34 -13.67 -11.86 -1.05
C LYS A 34 -13.35 -10.57 -0.29
N ARG A 35 -12.09 -10.13 -0.37
CA ARG A 35 -11.56 -8.94 0.29
C ARG A 35 -10.68 -8.19 -0.69
N MET A 36 -10.68 -6.87 -0.58
CA MET A 36 -9.69 -6.01 -1.21
C MET A 36 -8.48 -5.91 -0.27
N GLU A 37 -7.38 -6.57 -0.63
CA GLU A 37 -6.15 -6.61 0.16
C GLU A 37 -5.10 -5.61 -0.35
N ASP A 38 -5.24 -5.07 -1.56
CA ASP A 38 -4.34 -4.05 -2.09
C ASP A 38 -4.58 -2.66 -1.47
N ALA A 39 -3.52 -1.86 -1.47
CA ALA A 39 -3.51 -0.47 -1.08
C ALA A 39 -2.50 0.31 -1.93
N HIS A 40 -2.56 1.65 -1.91
CA HIS A 40 -1.65 2.50 -2.69
C HIS A 40 -1.29 3.79 -1.96
N VAL A 41 -0.20 4.41 -2.40
CA VAL A 41 0.18 5.77 -2.03
C VAL A 41 0.47 6.59 -3.28
N ALA A 42 0.03 7.84 -3.32
CA ALA A 42 0.30 8.76 -4.41
C ALA A 42 0.31 10.19 -3.87
N THR A 43 1.47 10.67 -3.45
CA THR A 43 1.63 11.96 -2.76
C THR A 43 2.88 12.69 -3.17
N SER A 44 2.90 14.00 -2.98
CA SER A 44 4.15 14.78 -2.95
C SER A 44 4.73 14.75 -1.55
N SER A 45 6.05 14.85 -1.47
CA SER A 45 6.72 14.95 -0.17
C SER A 45 6.40 16.29 0.51
N GLU A 46 6.22 16.25 1.83
CA GLU A 46 5.99 17.45 2.64
C GLU A 46 7.28 18.23 2.87
N SER A 47 8.40 17.52 3.10
CA SER A 47 9.71 18.12 3.35
C SER A 47 10.50 18.45 2.07
N ALA A 48 10.20 17.80 0.94
CA ALA A 48 10.86 18.01 -0.35
C ALA A 48 9.85 18.15 -1.51
N PRO A 49 9.34 19.37 -1.82
CA PRO A 49 8.27 19.58 -2.79
C PRO A 49 8.58 19.15 -4.24
N ASP A 50 9.86 18.96 -4.58
CA ASP A 50 10.33 18.43 -5.87
C ASP A 50 10.32 16.90 -5.94
N VAL A 51 9.91 16.24 -4.85
CA VAL A 51 9.81 14.79 -4.71
C VAL A 51 8.34 14.35 -4.68
N SER A 52 8.01 13.33 -5.45
CA SER A 52 6.72 12.62 -5.37
C SER A 52 6.93 11.13 -5.18
N VAL A 53 6.07 10.53 -4.36
CA VAL A 53 6.09 9.13 -3.97
C VAL A 53 4.82 8.45 -4.47
N PHE A 54 5.00 7.36 -5.20
CA PHE A 54 3.95 6.54 -5.76
C PHE A 54 4.20 5.10 -5.35
N GLY A 55 3.20 4.37 -4.88
CA GLY A 55 3.39 2.97 -4.49
C GLY A 55 2.13 2.14 -4.60
N VAL A 56 2.31 0.87 -4.92
CA VAL A 56 1.27 -0.16 -4.91
C VAL A 56 1.72 -1.24 -3.94
N PHE A 57 0.82 -1.59 -3.02
CA PHE A 57 1.02 -2.59 -1.99
C PHE A 57 -0.03 -3.68 -2.19
N ASP A 58 0.39 -4.85 -2.62
CA ASP A 58 -0.47 -6.01 -2.87
C ASP A 58 -0.44 -6.91 -1.65
N GLY A 59 -1.51 -6.84 -0.84
CA GLY A 59 -1.62 -7.53 0.44
C GLY A 59 -1.97 -9.01 0.27
N HIS A 60 -1.42 -9.84 1.15
CA HIS A 60 -1.77 -11.25 1.22
C HIS A 60 -1.84 -11.75 2.67
N GLY A 61 -2.80 -12.64 2.93
CA GLY A 61 -3.08 -13.13 4.28
C GLY A 61 -3.83 -12.11 5.16
N GLY A 62 -4.14 -10.93 4.62
CA GLY A 62 -4.82 -9.81 5.27
C GLY A 62 -4.52 -8.50 4.54
N CYS A 63 -5.36 -7.48 4.74
CA CYS A 63 -5.18 -6.15 4.15
C CYS A 63 -4.37 -5.19 5.04
N GLU A 64 -4.15 -5.56 6.30
CA GLU A 64 -3.63 -4.64 7.31
C GLU A 64 -2.22 -4.16 7.02
N VAL A 65 -1.34 -5.01 6.47
CA VAL A 65 0.04 -4.61 6.13
C VAL A 65 0.04 -3.66 4.93
N ALA A 66 -0.72 -3.96 3.87
CA ALA A 66 -0.82 -3.08 2.71
C ALA A 66 -1.40 -1.70 3.10
N ARG A 67 -2.47 -1.67 3.90
CA ARG A 67 -3.06 -0.41 4.40
C ARG A 67 -2.12 0.34 5.36
N PHE A 68 -1.34 -0.38 6.16
CA PHE A 68 -0.32 0.21 7.02
C PHE A 68 0.78 0.88 6.17
N CYS A 69 1.24 0.22 5.10
CA CYS A 69 2.14 0.82 4.12
C CYS A 69 1.53 2.07 3.46
N GLN A 70 0.27 2.02 3.01
CA GLN A 70 -0.41 3.19 2.45
C GLN A 70 -0.39 4.41 3.40
N ARG A 71 -0.55 4.19 4.70
CA ARG A 71 -0.58 5.27 5.71
C ARG A 71 0.79 5.80 6.07
N HIS A 72 1.77 4.92 6.23
CA HIS A 72 3.03 5.26 6.90
C HIS A 72 4.24 5.30 5.98
N PHE A 73 4.19 4.71 4.78
CA PHE A 73 5.38 4.56 3.95
C PHE A 73 6.00 5.89 3.53
N ALA A 74 5.18 6.85 3.05
CA ALA A 74 5.69 8.14 2.60
C ALA A 74 6.40 8.91 3.72
N ALA A 75 5.77 9.02 4.90
CA ALA A 75 6.38 9.66 6.06
C ALA A 75 7.62 8.92 6.56
N THR A 76 7.61 7.59 6.51
CA THR A 76 8.77 6.76 6.88
C THR A 76 9.95 7.00 5.94
N LEU A 77 9.70 7.09 4.63
CA LEU A 77 10.72 7.43 3.64
C LEU A 77 11.33 8.80 3.91
N GLU A 78 10.51 9.82 4.18
CA GLU A 78 11.01 11.16 4.50
C GLU A 78 11.85 11.22 5.78
N GLY A 79 11.52 10.37 6.76
CA GLY A 79 12.27 10.24 8.01
C GLY A 79 13.49 9.32 7.93
N THR A 80 13.76 8.68 6.80
CA THR A 80 14.87 7.73 6.64
C THR A 80 16.17 8.46 6.30
N GLU A 81 17.28 7.99 6.85
CA GLU A 81 18.62 8.52 6.54
C GLU A 81 18.89 8.49 5.03
N GLY A 82 19.43 9.57 4.51
CA GLY A 82 19.68 9.76 3.08
C GLY A 82 18.59 10.54 2.37
N PHE A 83 17.34 10.59 2.84
CA PHE A 83 16.31 11.39 2.19
C PHE A 83 16.58 12.91 2.30
N PRO A 84 16.40 13.72 1.23
CA PRO A 84 16.02 13.35 -0.14
C PRO A 84 17.21 13.15 -1.10
N ASP A 85 18.44 13.15 -0.61
CA ASP A 85 19.67 13.22 -1.43
C ASP A 85 20.19 11.86 -1.91
N ASP A 86 20.13 10.84 -1.06
CA ASP A 86 20.42 9.44 -1.36
C ASP A 86 19.15 8.60 -1.26
N LEU A 87 18.34 8.68 -2.33
CA LEU A 87 17.07 7.98 -2.40
C LEU A 87 17.22 6.46 -2.55
N GLU A 88 18.36 5.95 -3.02
CA GLU A 88 18.59 4.51 -3.12
C GLU A 88 18.68 3.91 -1.73
N SER A 89 19.54 4.47 -0.88
CA SER A 89 19.66 4.06 0.52
C SER A 89 18.39 4.35 1.31
N ALA A 90 17.76 5.51 1.11
CA ALA A 90 16.54 5.88 1.83
C ALA A 90 15.36 4.95 1.50
N LEU A 91 15.20 4.52 0.24
CA LEU A 91 14.17 3.55 -0.15
C LEU A 91 14.42 2.19 0.51
N ALA A 92 15.66 1.67 0.46
CA ALA A 92 15.97 0.41 1.13
C ALA A 92 15.72 0.49 2.65
N GLY A 93 16.15 1.58 3.28
CA GLY A 93 15.93 1.83 4.70
C GLY A 93 14.44 1.94 5.07
N ALA A 94 13.63 2.58 4.23
CA ALA A 94 12.19 2.70 4.46
C ALA A 94 11.49 1.34 4.46
N PHE A 95 11.82 0.44 3.52
CA PHE A 95 11.25 -0.91 3.49
C PHE A 95 11.54 -1.70 4.77
N HIS A 96 12.79 -1.67 5.24
CA HIS A 96 13.18 -2.32 6.50
C HIS A 96 12.51 -1.66 7.71
N ARG A 97 12.41 -0.33 7.70
CA ARG A 97 11.78 0.42 8.79
C ARG A 97 10.28 0.13 8.90
N MET A 98 9.58 -0.05 7.78
CA MET A 98 8.19 -0.51 7.79
C MET A 98 8.08 -1.88 8.48
N ASP A 99 9.00 -2.79 8.18
CA ASP A 99 9.06 -4.11 8.81
C ASP A 99 9.30 -4.04 10.34
N ASP A 100 10.17 -3.12 10.78
CA ASP A 100 10.41 -2.87 12.20
C ASP A 100 9.20 -2.27 12.90
N MET A 101 8.49 -1.35 12.24
CA MET A 101 7.24 -0.78 12.76
C MET A 101 6.16 -1.85 12.92
N LEU A 102 6.10 -2.86 12.04
CA LEU A 102 5.17 -3.99 12.19
C LEU A 102 5.51 -4.91 13.37
N ARG A 103 6.76 -4.91 13.86
CA ARG A 103 7.19 -5.65 15.06
C ARG A 103 6.95 -4.87 16.35
N ASP A 104 6.83 -3.54 16.28
CA ASP A 104 6.64 -2.68 17.43
C ASP A 104 5.20 -2.77 17.95
N CYS A 105 5.06 -3.12 19.23
CA CYS A 105 3.78 -3.25 19.89
C CYS A 105 2.95 -1.96 19.87
N ALA A 106 3.60 -0.80 19.72
CA ALA A 106 2.93 0.49 19.56
C ALA A 106 1.98 0.53 18.35
N HIS A 107 2.23 -0.29 17.32
CA HIS A 107 1.41 -0.34 16.11
C HIS A 107 0.40 -1.49 16.08
N HIS A 108 0.45 -2.44 17.03
CA HIS A 108 -0.43 -3.62 17.04
C HIS A 108 -1.93 -3.25 17.10
N GLY A 109 -2.29 -2.22 17.86
CA GLY A 109 -3.67 -1.74 17.94
C GLY A 109 -4.20 -1.24 16.58
N GLU A 110 -3.39 -0.45 15.87
CA GLU A 110 -3.74 0.03 14.52
C GLU A 110 -3.87 -1.12 13.53
N LEU A 111 -2.92 -2.06 13.52
CA LEU A 111 -2.93 -3.22 12.63
C LEU A 111 -4.20 -4.06 12.82
N ALA A 112 -4.64 -4.25 14.06
CA ALA A 112 -5.88 -4.96 14.35
C ALA A 112 -7.13 -4.18 13.87
N SER A 113 -7.16 -2.85 14.03
CA SER A 113 -8.22 -2.02 13.47
C SER A 113 -8.26 -2.09 11.95
N LEU A 114 -7.09 -2.01 11.29
CA LEU A 114 -6.98 -2.11 9.83
C LEU A 114 -7.50 -3.46 9.32
N ARG A 115 -7.12 -4.56 9.98
CA ARG A 115 -7.59 -5.92 9.65
C ARG A 115 -9.12 -6.03 9.67
N ASN A 116 -9.76 -5.41 10.66
CA ASN A 116 -11.22 -5.48 10.83
C ASN A 116 -11.96 -4.56 9.85
N SER A 117 -11.39 -3.40 9.51
CA SER A 117 -11.96 -2.46 8.53
C SER A 117 -12.00 -2.98 7.08
N GLY A 118 -11.41 -4.14 6.81
CA GLY A 118 -11.42 -4.80 5.50
C GLY A 118 -12.50 -5.88 5.34
N GLN A 119 -13.37 -6.08 6.34
CA GLN A 119 -14.46 -7.07 6.27
C GLN A 119 -15.79 -6.40 5.87
N PRO A 120 -16.40 -6.76 4.72
CA PRO A 120 -17.75 -6.33 4.43
C PRO A 120 -18.73 -7.01 5.43
N GLY A 121 -19.26 -6.24 6.38
CA GLY A 121 -20.31 -6.69 7.30
C GLY A 121 -20.19 -6.32 8.79
N ALA A 122 -19.11 -5.67 9.23
CA ALA A 122 -18.95 -5.34 10.66
C ALA A 122 -19.78 -4.14 11.16
N ASP A 123 -20.38 -3.35 10.26
CA ASP A 123 -21.19 -2.19 10.63
C ASP A 123 -22.70 -2.49 10.82
N ALA A 124 -23.07 -3.78 10.92
CA ALA A 124 -24.48 -4.17 11.09
C ALA A 124 -24.65 -5.46 11.92
N ALA A 125 -24.03 -5.54 13.10
CA ALA A 125 -24.51 -6.38 14.21
C ALA A 125 -23.59 -6.17 15.43
N ASP A 126 -24.00 -5.31 16.38
CA ASP A 126 -24.11 -5.70 17.79
C ASP A 126 -24.66 -4.52 18.62
N ARG A 127 -25.98 -4.43 18.68
CA ARG A 127 -26.72 -3.76 19.76
C ARG A 127 -27.98 -4.56 20.01
N ASP A 128 -27.84 -5.83 20.39
CA ASP A 128 -28.85 -6.46 21.26
C ASP A 128 -28.38 -7.83 21.76
N VAL A 129 -27.79 -7.83 22.97
CA VAL A 129 -27.92 -8.95 23.91
C VAL A 129 -28.08 -8.36 25.31
N GLY A 130 -29.20 -7.65 25.52
CA GLY A 130 -29.75 -7.44 26.85
C GLY A 130 -30.57 -8.65 27.24
N GLY A 131 -30.07 -9.46 28.18
CA GLY A 131 -30.72 -10.69 28.61
C GLY A 131 -32.11 -10.47 29.21
N ASP A 132 -33.09 -11.19 28.68
CA ASP A 132 -34.40 -11.36 29.31
C ASP A 132 -34.27 -12.21 30.58
N CYS A 133 -34.40 -11.54 31.73
CA CYS A 133 -34.81 -12.15 32.98
C CYS A 133 -36.33 -12.00 33.05
N ALA A 134 -37.06 -13.08 32.81
CA ALA A 134 -38.51 -13.12 32.95
C ALA A 134 -38.93 -12.92 34.42
N THR A 135 -39.65 -11.83 34.72
CA THR A 135 -40.70 -11.81 35.74
C THR A 135 -41.78 -10.77 35.41
N GLY A 136 -43.01 -11.24 35.23
CA GLY A 136 -44.18 -10.65 35.89
C GLY A 136 -44.89 -9.44 35.26
N ALA A 137 -46.07 -9.77 34.71
CA ALA A 137 -47.33 -9.02 34.84
C ALA A 137 -47.57 -7.73 34.03
N GLY A 138 -48.72 -7.71 33.36
CA GLY A 138 -49.66 -6.60 33.49
C GLY A 138 -49.86 -5.72 32.26
N GLU A 139 -50.92 -6.03 31.52
CA GLU A 139 -51.70 -5.18 30.63
C GLU A 139 -51.63 -3.66 30.88
N ALA A 140 -51.53 -2.87 29.81
CA ALA A 140 -52.51 -1.83 29.50
C ALA A 140 -52.21 -1.13 28.15
N THR A 141 -53.30 -0.93 27.42
CA THR A 141 -53.48 -0.31 26.11
C THR A 141 -53.49 1.22 26.16
N ALA A 142 -52.91 1.88 25.15
CA ALA A 142 -53.33 3.14 24.51
C ALA A 142 -52.19 3.53 23.53
N GLY A 143 -52.38 3.66 22.22
CA GLY A 143 -53.30 4.57 21.55
C GLY A 143 -52.60 5.90 21.34
N TRP A 144 -52.24 6.22 20.08
CA TRP A 144 -52.33 7.55 19.46
C TRP A 144 -51.81 7.55 18.03
N GLU A 145 -52.67 7.96 17.12
CA GLU A 145 -52.40 8.33 15.73
C GLU A 145 -51.70 9.69 15.66
N GLY A 146 -50.96 9.94 14.58
CA GLY A 146 -50.39 11.25 14.30
C GLY A 146 -49.66 11.32 12.96
N GLU A 147 -50.40 11.66 11.91
CA GLU A 147 -49.90 12.12 10.62
C GLU A 147 -49.02 13.37 10.76
N GLY A 148 -48.09 13.57 9.82
CA GLY A 148 -47.48 14.89 9.63
C GLY A 148 -46.15 14.87 8.89
N GLY A 149 -46.20 14.97 7.56
CA GLY A 149 -44.99 15.16 6.75
C GLY A 149 -44.33 16.52 6.96
N ARG A 150 -43.04 16.61 6.64
CA ARG A 150 -42.39 17.83 6.12
C ARG A 150 -41.04 17.51 5.48
N ARG A 151 -40.83 18.12 4.31
CA ARG A 151 -39.60 18.18 3.53
C ARG A 151 -38.51 18.95 4.30
N GLY A 152 -37.25 18.52 4.19
CA GLY A 152 -36.13 19.24 4.78
C GLY A 152 -34.76 18.78 4.25
N ARG A 153 -34.31 19.48 3.19
CA ARG A 153 -32.93 19.76 2.75
C ARG A 153 -31.78 18.88 3.26
N GLY A 154 -31.07 18.29 2.30
CA GLY A 154 -29.73 17.74 2.50
C GLY A 154 -28.76 18.76 3.10
N HIS A 155 -28.02 18.30 4.09
CA HIS A 155 -26.77 18.92 4.55
C HIS A 155 -25.63 17.99 4.17
N ARG A 156 -24.73 18.54 3.35
CA ARG A 156 -23.42 17.98 3.04
C ARG A 156 -22.58 18.11 4.31
N VAL A 157 -22.37 17.00 5.00
CA VAL A 157 -21.42 16.94 6.11
C VAL A 157 -20.02 16.93 5.50
N THR A 158 -19.29 18.03 5.69
CA THR A 158 -17.84 18.07 5.54
C THR A 158 -17.27 17.72 6.91
N GLN A 159 -16.71 16.52 7.06
CA GLN A 159 -15.92 16.19 8.23
C GLN A 159 -14.45 16.42 7.90
N SER A 160 -13.97 17.59 8.32
CA SER A 160 -12.56 17.85 8.58
C SER A 160 -12.12 17.03 9.80
N ALA A 161 -11.21 16.08 9.62
CA ALA A 161 -10.50 15.45 10.74
C ALA A 161 -9.49 16.45 11.34
N PRO A 162 -9.30 16.50 12.67
CA PRO A 162 -8.32 17.37 13.30
C PRO A 162 -6.89 16.88 13.03
N SER A 163 -5.99 17.85 12.81
CA SER A 163 -4.55 17.65 12.63
C SER A 163 -3.85 17.50 13.98
N ASP A 164 -3.36 16.31 14.31
CA ASP A 164 -2.45 16.09 15.45
C ASP A 164 -1.02 16.46 15.07
N ALA A 165 -0.80 17.76 14.84
CA ALA A 165 0.51 18.37 14.76
C ALA A 165 0.98 18.73 16.18
N ALA A 166 1.41 17.72 16.95
CA ALA A 166 1.98 17.95 18.28
C ALA A 166 3.01 16.90 18.71
N PHE A 167 3.83 16.39 17.79
CA PHE A 167 5.12 15.78 18.13
C PHE A 167 6.10 16.09 16.99
N TRP A 168 7.31 16.55 17.33
CA TRP A 168 8.43 16.93 16.44
C TRP A 168 8.57 18.42 16.07
N GLN A 169 8.94 19.22 17.07
CA GLN A 169 9.85 20.35 16.85
C GLN A 169 11.00 20.29 17.86
N LEU A 170 12.08 19.59 17.52
CA LEU A 170 13.34 19.65 18.26
C LEU A 170 14.51 19.39 17.31
N ASN A 171 14.81 20.33 16.40
CA ASN A 171 16.06 20.31 15.64
C ASN A 171 16.67 21.69 15.32
N VAL A 172 16.25 22.76 16.00
CA VAL A 172 16.84 24.11 15.80
C VAL A 172 17.64 24.64 17.00
N VAL A 173 17.63 23.98 18.16
CA VAL A 173 18.35 24.44 19.37
C VAL A 173 19.58 23.57 19.70
N ARG A 174 20.21 22.92 18.71
CA ARG A 174 21.30 21.94 18.96
C ARG A 174 22.72 22.53 18.99
N LYS A 175 22.89 23.86 18.86
CA LYS A 175 24.24 24.48 18.75
C LYS A 175 24.68 25.39 19.89
N LEU A 176 23.92 25.55 20.98
CA LEU A 176 24.27 26.50 22.05
C LEU A 176 23.85 26.08 23.49
N MET A 177 24.13 24.85 23.94
CA MET A 177 23.88 24.48 25.36
C MET A 177 25.10 23.80 26.02
N PRO A 178 25.46 24.16 27.27
CA PRO A 178 26.66 23.66 27.95
C PRO A 178 26.47 22.28 28.62
N SER A 179 27.62 21.65 28.90
CA SER A 179 27.90 20.26 29.35
C SER A 179 27.12 19.62 30.52
N ARG A 180 26.03 20.19 31.03
CA ARG A 180 25.18 19.59 32.09
C ARG A 180 23.98 18.80 31.57
N ALA A 181 23.66 18.88 30.28
CA ALA A 181 22.48 18.22 29.66
C ALA A 181 22.67 16.72 29.33
N VAL A 182 23.91 16.22 29.30
CA VAL A 182 24.22 14.83 28.89
C VAL A 182 23.80 13.80 29.96
N ALA A 183 23.70 14.23 31.23
CA ALA A 183 23.28 13.35 32.32
C ALA A 183 21.74 13.17 32.39
N ASP A 184 20.98 14.17 31.94
CA ASP A 184 19.50 14.14 31.92
C ASP A 184 18.97 13.36 30.70
N GLU A 185 19.67 13.41 29.56
CA GLU A 185 19.31 12.60 28.37
C GLU A 185 19.48 11.09 28.61
N ASN A 186 20.51 10.67 29.36
CA ASN A 186 20.67 9.27 29.74
C ASN A 186 19.55 8.78 30.67
N ALA A 187 19.00 9.65 31.52
CA ALA A 187 17.85 9.35 32.37
C ALA A 187 16.55 9.26 31.55
N MET A 188 16.30 10.18 30.61
CA MET A 188 15.14 10.12 29.70
C MET A 188 15.21 8.94 28.72
N MET A 189 16.39 8.55 28.23
CA MET A 189 16.56 7.36 27.38
C MET A 189 16.33 6.06 28.15
N GLN A 190 16.77 5.99 29.41
CA GLN A 190 16.49 4.87 30.30
C GLN A 190 14.98 4.78 30.64
N ASP A 191 14.29 5.92 30.78
CA ASP A 191 12.85 5.98 31.00
C ASP A 191 12.04 5.62 29.74
N ALA A 192 12.51 6.00 28.54
CA ALA A 192 11.89 5.60 27.27
C ALA A 192 12.10 4.11 26.94
N ALA A 193 13.22 3.51 27.38
CA ALA A 193 13.44 2.07 27.33
C ALA A 193 12.56 1.33 28.37
N GLY A 194 12.39 1.91 29.56
CA GLY A 194 11.51 1.41 30.62
C GLY A 194 10.02 1.46 30.26
N CYS A 195 9.55 2.55 29.63
CA CYS A 195 8.20 2.68 29.09
C CYS A 195 7.93 1.69 27.94
N ARG A 196 8.92 1.44 27.07
CA ARG A 196 8.81 0.39 26.03
C ARG A 196 8.75 -1.00 26.63
N ALA A 197 9.57 -1.31 27.64
CA ALA A 197 9.54 -2.59 28.32
C ALA A 197 8.19 -2.84 29.02
N ARG A 198 7.63 -1.81 29.68
CA ARG A 198 6.29 -1.86 30.29
C ARG A 198 5.17 -2.01 29.26
N ALA A 199 5.23 -1.32 28.13
CA ALA A 199 4.25 -1.50 27.05
C ALA A 199 4.28 -2.93 26.46
N VAL A 200 5.47 -3.52 26.33
CA VAL A 200 5.64 -4.91 25.90
C VAL A 200 5.12 -5.91 26.95
N GLU A 201 5.28 -5.63 28.24
CA GLU A 201 4.71 -6.42 29.35
C GLU A 201 3.18 -6.30 29.40
N ASP A 202 2.62 -5.10 29.30
CA ASP A 202 1.18 -4.86 29.25
C ASP A 202 0.52 -5.55 28.04
N CYS A 203 1.17 -5.54 26.87
CA CYS A 203 0.71 -6.27 25.69
C CYS A 203 0.69 -7.80 25.89
N ARG A 204 1.65 -8.34 26.65
CA ARG A 204 1.72 -9.78 26.98
C ARG A 204 0.68 -10.18 28.02
N GLU A 205 0.43 -9.34 29.03
CA GLU A 205 -0.56 -9.63 30.08
C GLU A 205 -2.01 -9.54 29.60
N GLN A 206 -2.29 -8.77 28.54
CA GLN A 206 -3.61 -8.69 27.90
C GLN A 206 -3.91 -9.83 26.90
N GLY A 207 -3.04 -10.84 26.79
CA GLY A 207 -3.23 -11.97 25.87
C GLY A 207 -3.09 -11.61 24.39
N TYR A 208 -2.46 -10.48 24.08
CA TYR A 208 -2.12 -10.10 22.71
C TYR A 208 -0.84 -10.85 22.30
N GLU A 209 -0.98 -12.08 21.80
CA GLU A 209 0.08 -12.75 21.01
C GLU A 209 0.27 -12.08 19.62
N GLY A 210 -0.07 -10.80 19.52
CA GLY A 210 -0.70 -10.18 18.35
C GLY A 210 0.25 -9.38 17.46
N GLY A 211 1.16 -10.09 16.80
CA GLY A 211 1.68 -9.64 15.51
C GLY A 211 0.73 -10.02 14.37
N THR A 212 0.75 -9.28 13.26
CA THR A 212 0.05 -9.71 12.04
C THR A 212 0.80 -10.86 11.35
N GLY A 213 0.05 -11.82 10.82
CA GLY A 213 0.57 -12.88 9.94
C GLY A 213 0.49 -12.52 8.45
N ALA A 214 -0.02 -11.34 8.11
CA ALA A 214 -0.13 -10.86 6.74
C ALA A 214 1.21 -10.28 6.24
N GLY A 215 1.29 -10.10 4.93
CA GLY A 215 2.36 -9.38 4.25
C GLY A 215 1.81 -8.57 3.09
N ALA A 216 2.68 -7.79 2.46
CA ALA A 216 2.37 -7.12 1.22
C ALA A 216 3.59 -7.09 0.30
N ALA A 217 3.42 -7.52 -0.95
CA ALA A 217 4.33 -7.16 -2.02
C ALA A 217 4.26 -5.64 -2.23
N ALA A 218 5.40 -5.02 -2.48
CA ALA A 218 5.52 -3.57 -2.53
C ALA A 218 6.37 -3.13 -3.71
N VAL A 219 5.79 -2.27 -4.56
CA VAL A 219 6.53 -1.52 -5.58
C VAL A 219 6.33 -0.03 -5.32
N VAL A 220 7.42 0.71 -5.17
CA VAL A 220 7.41 2.14 -4.85
C VAL A 220 8.31 2.88 -5.82
N ALA A 221 7.76 3.92 -6.46
CA ALA A 221 8.50 4.84 -7.30
C ALA A 221 8.60 6.22 -6.66
N VAL A 222 9.80 6.78 -6.68
CA VAL A 222 10.10 8.14 -6.24
C VAL A 222 10.61 8.94 -7.42
N LYS A 223 9.90 10.02 -7.73
CA LYS A 223 10.30 10.97 -8.77
C LYS A 223 10.89 12.20 -8.09
N ARG A 224 12.15 12.54 -8.42
CA ARG A 224 12.82 13.78 -7.98
C ARG A 224 13.40 14.49 -9.19
N GLY A 225 12.87 15.66 -9.53
CA GLY A 225 13.29 16.35 -10.76
C GLY A 225 13.15 15.45 -12.00
N SER A 226 14.26 15.20 -12.70
CA SER A 226 14.34 14.29 -13.86
C SER A 226 14.74 12.86 -13.50
N ASP A 227 14.99 12.54 -12.23
CA ASP A 227 15.31 11.17 -11.82
C ASP A 227 14.05 10.41 -11.38
N LEU A 228 14.01 9.14 -11.76
CA LEU A 228 13.03 8.16 -11.31
C LEU A 228 13.77 7.01 -10.60
N PHE A 229 13.42 6.80 -9.34
CA PHE A 229 13.87 5.67 -8.54
C PHE A 229 12.69 4.71 -8.39
N VAL A 230 12.90 3.42 -8.58
CA VAL A 230 11.87 2.40 -8.38
C VAL A 230 12.43 1.30 -7.50
N ALA A 231 11.82 1.10 -6.34
CA ALA A 231 12.12 0.06 -5.37
C ALA A 231 11.05 -1.04 -5.45
N ASN A 232 11.45 -2.30 -5.59
CA ASN A 232 10.53 -3.44 -5.64
C ASN A 232 10.91 -4.54 -4.65
N ALA A 233 9.95 -4.99 -3.86
CA ALA A 233 10.02 -6.19 -3.03
C ALA A 233 8.70 -6.98 -3.17
N GLY A 234 8.67 -7.92 -4.11
CA GLY A 234 7.50 -8.72 -4.44
C GLY A 234 7.29 -8.83 -5.95
N ASP A 235 6.09 -9.20 -6.35
CA ASP A 235 5.67 -9.48 -7.72
C ASP A 235 4.69 -8.47 -8.32
N SER A 236 4.46 -7.37 -7.62
CA SER A 236 4.03 -6.12 -8.26
C SER A 236 5.13 -5.61 -9.20
N ARG A 237 4.77 -4.80 -10.20
CA ARG A 237 5.71 -4.38 -11.24
C ARG A 237 5.56 -2.90 -11.61
N GLY A 238 6.70 -2.28 -11.89
CA GLY A 238 6.82 -0.94 -12.46
C GLY A 238 7.38 -0.96 -13.89
N VAL A 239 6.72 -0.25 -14.81
CA VAL A 239 7.08 -0.20 -16.23
C VAL A 239 7.08 1.25 -16.73
N LEU A 240 8.18 1.66 -17.37
CA LEU A 240 8.31 2.95 -18.03
C LEU A 240 8.03 2.82 -19.53
N CYS A 241 7.27 3.77 -20.09
CA CYS A 241 7.12 3.90 -21.53
C CYS A 241 8.15 4.89 -22.09
N ARG A 242 9.09 4.40 -22.89
CA ARG A 242 10.06 5.21 -23.64
C ARG A 242 9.76 5.12 -25.13
N GLY A 243 9.29 6.23 -25.71
CA GLY A 243 8.76 6.29 -27.06
C GLY A 243 7.49 5.44 -27.21
N SER A 244 7.65 4.20 -27.68
CA SER A 244 6.59 3.18 -27.72
C SER A 244 6.99 1.87 -27.06
N ALA A 245 8.17 1.81 -26.44
CA ALA A 245 8.70 0.58 -25.86
C ALA A 245 8.46 0.54 -24.35
N ALA A 246 8.07 -0.63 -23.85
CA ALA A 246 8.05 -0.94 -22.43
C ALA A 246 9.48 -1.18 -21.92
N VAL A 247 9.91 -0.34 -20.99
CA VAL A 247 11.17 -0.48 -20.25
C VAL A 247 10.81 -0.99 -18.86
N ALA A 248 11.15 -2.24 -18.57
CA ALA A 248 10.99 -2.81 -17.24
C ALA A 248 11.86 -2.01 -16.24
N MET A 249 11.25 -1.47 -15.19
CA MET A 249 11.94 -0.78 -14.11
C MET A 249 12.18 -1.70 -12.90
N THR A 250 11.46 -2.81 -12.83
CA THR A 250 11.53 -3.79 -11.74
C THR A 250 11.61 -5.21 -12.31
N GLN A 251 12.16 -6.14 -11.53
CA GLN A 251 12.01 -7.58 -11.73
C GLN A 251 11.06 -8.14 -10.66
N ASP A 252 10.11 -8.98 -11.06
CA ASP A 252 9.18 -9.62 -10.13
C ASP A 252 9.91 -10.68 -9.30
N HIS A 253 9.85 -10.56 -7.97
CA HIS A 253 10.54 -11.45 -7.05
C HIS A 253 9.75 -12.72 -6.77
N LYS A 254 9.88 -13.70 -7.68
CA LYS A 254 9.26 -15.02 -7.56
C LYS A 254 10.20 -16.05 -6.90
N PRO A 255 9.68 -17.01 -6.10
CA PRO A 255 10.50 -18.07 -5.49
C PRO A 255 11.30 -18.94 -6.48
N SER A 256 10.90 -18.95 -7.75
CA SER A 256 11.55 -19.70 -8.83
C SER A 256 12.83 -19.07 -9.36
N LEU A 257 13.09 -17.80 -9.04
CA LEU A 257 14.32 -17.13 -9.44
C LEU A 257 15.50 -17.73 -8.67
N LYS A 258 16.62 -17.93 -9.38
CA LYS A 258 17.80 -18.62 -8.85
C LYS A 258 18.28 -17.98 -7.54
N ASP A 259 18.51 -16.67 -7.54
CA ASP A 259 19.07 -15.97 -6.38
C ASP A 259 18.08 -15.96 -5.20
N GLU A 260 16.78 -15.85 -5.47
CA GLU A 260 15.74 -15.93 -4.44
C GLU A 260 15.66 -17.33 -3.82
N ARG A 261 15.69 -18.37 -4.66
CA ARG A 261 15.69 -19.78 -4.24
C ARG A 261 16.92 -20.12 -3.40
N GLU A 262 18.09 -19.68 -3.83
CA GLU A 262 19.35 -19.86 -3.09
C GLU A 262 19.28 -19.19 -1.72
N ARG A 263 18.77 -17.94 -1.62
CA ARG A 263 18.54 -17.29 -0.33
C ARG A 263 17.57 -18.07 0.55
N ILE A 264 16.42 -18.47 0.01
CA ILE A 264 15.37 -19.21 0.74
C ILE A 264 15.95 -20.51 1.33
N GLU A 265 16.66 -21.29 0.52
CA GLU A 265 17.26 -22.56 0.94
C GLU A 265 18.40 -22.34 1.96
N ALA A 266 19.26 -21.34 1.75
CA ALA A 266 20.32 -20.99 2.69
C ALA A 266 19.77 -20.52 4.05
N ALA A 267 18.60 -19.88 4.06
CA ALA A 267 17.90 -19.45 5.27
C ALA A 267 17.17 -20.58 6.01
N GLY A 268 17.18 -21.81 5.48
CA GLY A 268 16.51 -22.98 6.03
C GLY A 268 15.05 -23.15 5.58
N GLY A 269 14.60 -22.39 4.59
CA GLY A 269 13.33 -22.59 3.90
C GLY A 269 13.45 -23.57 2.74
N TYR A 270 12.34 -23.76 2.02
CA TYR A 270 12.31 -24.55 0.78
C TYR A 270 11.33 -23.94 -0.22
N VAL A 271 11.52 -24.26 -1.50
CA VAL A 271 10.59 -23.90 -2.58
C VAL A 271 9.90 -25.17 -3.06
N SER A 272 8.57 -25.18 -3.05
CA SER A 272 7.76 -26.31 -3.51
C SER A 272 6.82 -25.91 -4.64
N ALA A 273 6.69 -26.78 -5.64
CA ALA A 273 5.69 -26.61 -6.69
C ALA A 273 4.28 -26.81 -6.13
N MET A 274 3.41 -25.82 -6.35
CA MET A 274 1.98 -25.82 -6.06
C MET A 274 1.20 -25.60 -7.35
N GLY A 275 0.91 -26.70 -8.06
CA GLY A 275 0.27 -26.65 -9.36
C GLY A 275 1.21 -26.04 -10.42
N THR A 276 0.83 -24.90 -10.99
CA THR A 276 1.64 -24.18 -11.99
C THR A 276 2.49 -23.05 -11.39
N ARG A 277 2.47 -22.86 -10.07
CA ARG A 277 3.24 -21.84 -9.35
C ARG A 277 4.18 -22.50 -8.35
N GLU A 278 5.23 -21.79 -7.97
CA GLU A 278 6.10 -22.21 -6.87
C GLU A 278 5.81 -21.37 -5.63
N ALA A 279 5.95 -21.98 -4.46
CA ALA A 279 5.66 -21.35 -3.19
C ALA A 279 6.76 -21.59 -2.15
N VAL A 280 7.10 -20.55 -1.41
CA VAL A 280 8.01 -20.59 -0.26
C VAL A 280 7.34 -21.34 0.87
N ASN A 281 8.02 -22.37 1.36
CA ASN A 281 7.55 -23.29 2.39
C ASN A 281 6.14 -23.83 2.12
N GLY A 282 5.77 -24.02 0.84
CA GLY A 282 4.45 -24.47 0.43
C GLY A 282 3.30 -23.51 0.75
N ASN A 283 3.59 -22.22 0.96
CA ASN A 283 2.57 -21.25 1.39
C ASN A 283 2.57 -19.94 0.58
N LEU A 284 3.71 -19.24 0.49
CA LEU A 284 3.76 -17.91 -0.12
C LEU A 284 4.22 -17.94 -1.58
N GLY A 285 3.46 -17.32 -2.49
CA GLY A 285 3.81 -17.20 -3.92
C GLY A 285 4.85 -16.12 -4.24
N VAL A 286 5.26 -15.34 -3.24
CA VAL A 286 6.26 -14.27 -3.33
C VAL A 286 7.50 -14.64 -2.52
N SER A 287 8.65 -14.12 -2.94
CA SER A 287 9.93 -14.32 -2.24
C SER A 287 10.37 -13.09 -1.42
N ARG A 288 9.79 -11.92 -1.70
CA ARG A 288 10.02 -10.67 -0.97
C ARG A 288 8.70 -9.98 -0.68
N ALA A 289 8.61 -9.35 0.49
CA ALA A 289 7.43 -8.62 0.95
C ALA A 289 7.77 -7.79 2.19
N ILE A 290 7.01 -6.72 2.44
CA ILE A 290 6.91 -6.08 3.77
C ILE A 290 5.93 -6.93 4.61
N GLY A 291 6.19 -7.09 5.91
CA GLY A 291 5.43 -7.99 6.78
C GLY A 291 5.91 -9.43 6.70
N ASP A 292 5.02 -10.42 6.73
CA ASP A 292 5.39 -11.85 6.74
C ASP A 292 6.42 -12.21 7.81
N LEU A 293 6.32 -11.55 8.97
CA LEU A 293 7.38 -11.50 9.98
C LEU A 293 7.80 -12.90 10.48
N ARG A 294 6.89 -13.89 10.42
CA ARG A 294 7.19 -15.29 10.76
C ARG A 294 8.32 -15.91 9.93
N TYR A 295 8.55 -15.42 8.70
CA TYR A 295 9.64 -15.86 7.82
C TYR A 295 10.93 -15.07 8.01
N LYS A 296 10.94 -14.11 8.95
CA LYS A 296 12.01 -13.14 9.20
C LYS A 296 12.57 -13.25 10.63
N SER A 297 12.38 -14.39 11.28
CA SER A 297 12.72 -14.59 12.69
C SER A 297 14.07 -15.29 12.92
N ASN A 298 14.88 -15.51 11.88
CA ASN A 298 16.19 -16.14 12.05
C ASN A 298 17.20 -15.11 12.58
N GLY A 299 17.42 -15.10 13.90
CA GLY A 299 18.31 -14.15 14.57
C GLY A 299 19.81 -14.30 14.25
N ARG A 300 20.20 -15.28 13.42
CA ARG A 300 21.58 -15.44 12.92
C ARG A 300 21.81 -14.81 11.54
N LEU A 301 20.73 -14.40 10.86
CA LEU A 301 20.76 -13.87 9.51
C LEU A 301 20.41 -12.38 9.53
N SER A 302 20.98 -11.62 8.61
CA SER A 302 20.58 -10.23 8.41
C SER A 302 19.16 -10.14 7.82
N ALA A 303 18.57 -8.93 7.79
CA ALA A 303 17.23 -8.71 7.25
C ALA A 303 17.09 -9.12 5.76
N LYS A 304 18.17 -8.96 4.98
CA LYS A 304 18.22 -9.34 3.55
C LYS A 304 18.40 -10.85 3.31
N GLU A 305 18.84 -11.60 4.32
CA GLU A 305 19.16 -13.03 4.22
C GLU A 305 18.03 -13.93 4.74
N GLN A 306 16.92 -13.35 5.21
CA GLN A 306 15.75 -14.10 5.69
C GLN A 306 15.06 -14.89 4.56
N ILE A 307 14.22 -15.86 4.91
CA ILE A 307 13.46 -16.69 3.95
C ILE A 307 12.62 -15.78 3.03
N ILE A 308 11.85 -14.88 3.63
CA ILE A 308 11.24 -13.73 2.95
C ILE A 308 11.99 -12.49 3.41
N THR A 309 12.31 -11.58 2.50
CA THR A 309 12.96 -10.32 2.87
C THR A 309 12.15 -9.10 2.43
N ALA A 310 12.25 -8.01 3.20
CA ALA A 310 11.76 -6.69 2.78
C ALA A 310 12.79 -5.92 1.94
N GLU A 311 14.00 -6.43 1.76
CA GLU A 311 15.07 -5.79 0.96
C GLU A 311 14.59 -5.54 -0.48
N PRO A 312 14.41 -4.28 -0.90
CA PRO A 312 13.97 -3.99 -2.25
C PRO A 312 15.16 -4.03 -3.23
N GLU A 313 14.90 -4.44 -4.46
CA GLU A 313 15.77 -4.02 -5.58
C GLU A 313 15.43 -2.57 -5.91
N VAL A 314 16.44 -1.68 -5.88
CA VAL A 314 16.26 -0.27 -6.24
C VAL A 314 16.95 0.03 -7.56
N ARG A 315 16.21 0.59 -8.51
CA ARG A 315 16.73 1.03 -9.81
C ARG A 315 16.51 2.52 -9.99
N ARG A 316 17.57 3.24 -10.33
CA ARG A 316 17.53 4.63 -10.79
C ARG A 316 17.57 4.71 -12.31
N LEU A 317 16.80 5.64 -12.86
CA LEU A 317 16.86 6.03 -14.26
C LEU A 317 16.66 7.55 -14.39
N ALA A 318 17.51 8.19 -15.19
CA ALA A 318 17.31 9.57 -15.61
C ALA A 318 16.29 9.62 -16.76
N LEU A 319 15.21 10.34 -16.53
CA LEU A 319 14.14 10.55 -17.50
C LEU A 319 14.55 11.55 -18.57
N THR A 320 14.04 11.31 -19.76
CA THR A 320 14.34 11.98 -21.02
C THR A 320 13.04 12.44 -21.66
N ASP A 321 13.13 13.29 -22.70
CA ASP A 321 11.95 13.75 -23.43
C ASP A 321 11.21 12.61 -24.18
N ASP A 322 11.85 11.44 -24.35
CA ASP A 322 11.24 10.24 -24.92
C ASP A 322 10.38 9.47 -23.89
N ASP A 323 10.52 9.76 -22.60
CA ASP A 323 9.78 9.07 -21.54
C ASP A 323 8.38 9.67 -21.38
N ARG A 324 7.36 8.90 -21.77
CA ARG A 324 5.99 9.41 -21.86
C ARG A 324 5.22 9.27 -20.55
N PHE A 325 5.32 8.09 -19.94
CA PHE A 325 4.59 7.75 -18.72
C PHE A 325 5.20 6.53 -18.03
N PHE A 326 4.86 6.37 -16.76
CA PHE A 326 5.26 5.25 -15.92
C PHE A 326 4.02 4.62 -15.28
N VAL A 327 3.99 3.28 -15.23
CA VAL A 327 2.87 2.49 -14.70
C VAL A 327 3.37 1.64 -13.54
N LEU A 328 2.67 1.69 -12.40
CA LEU A 328 2.75 0.70 -11.32
C LEU A 328 1.48 -0.11 -11.30
N ALA A 329 1.56 -1.42 -11.12
CA ALA A 329 0.39 -2.25 -10.79
C ALA A 329 0.80 -3.52 -10.02
N CYS A 330 -0.16 -4.16 -9.39
CA CYS A 330 0.00 -5.48 -8.77
C CYS A 330 -0.10 -6.61 -9.81
N ASP A 331 0.08 -7.86 -9.36
CA ASP A 331 0.06 -9.02 -10.23
C ASP A 331 -1.29 -9.24 -10.96
N GLY A 332 -2.40 -8.74 -10.39
CA GLY A 332 -3.74 -8.83 -10.97
C GLY A 332 -3.85 -8.24 -12.39
N VAL A 333 -2.99 -7.27 -12.73
CA VAL A 333 -2.83 -6.74 -14.10
C VAL A 333 -1.79 -7.53 -14.88
N TRP A 334 -0.62 -7.77 -14.30
CA TRP A 334 0.53 -8.36 -15.00
C TRP A 334 0.40 -9.85 -15.31
N GLU A 335 -0.54 -10.55 -14.67
CA GLU A 335 -0.93 -11.91 -15.00
C GLU A 335 -1.82 -11.98 -16.25
N VAL A 336 -2.46 -10.87 -16.62
CA VAL A 336 -3.39 -10.80 -17.77
C VAL A 336 -2.77 -10.09 -18.96
N MET A 337 -2.02 -9.01 -18.70
CA MET A 337 -1.41 -8.18 -19.73
C MET A 337 0.11 -8.13 -19.55
N SER A 338 0.84 -8.32 -20.64
CA SER A 338 2.28 -8.08 -20.68
C SER A 338 2.60 -6.59 -20.52
N SER A 339 3.84 -6.29 -20.14
CA SER A 339 4.32 -4.91 -20.00
C SER A 339 4.18 -4.10 -21.29
N GLN A 340 4.40 -4.71 -22.46
CA GLN A 340 4.23 -4.03 -23.74
C GLN A 340 2.75 -3.80 -24.07
N GLU A 341 1.86 -4.76 -23.79
CA GLU A 341 0.42 -4.57 -24.00
C GLU A 341 -0.15 -3.44 -23.16
N VAL A 342 0.27 -3.31 -21.90
CA VAL A 342 -0.12 -2.17 -21.05
C VAL A 342 0.41 -0.85 -21.59
N VAL A 343 1.68 -0.80 -22.03
CA VAL A 343 2.27 0.40 -22.63
C VAL A 343 1.56 0.79 -23.93
N ASP A 344 1.26 -0.16 -24.81
CA ASP A 344 0.53 0.10 -26.05
C ASP A 344 -0.90 0.53 -25.77
N PHE A 345 -1.55 -0.06 -24.76
CA PHE A 345 -2.88 0.32 -24.30
C PHE A 345 -2.89 1.78 -23.82
N VAL A 346 -2.11 2.09 -22.80
CA VAL A 346 -2.03 3.43 -22.21
C VAL A 346 -1.61 4.45 -23.26
N GLY A 347 -0.55 4.17 -24.03
CA GLY A 347 -0.03 5.04 -25.08
C GLY A 347 -1.10 5.45 -26.09
N ARG A 348 -1.90 4.49 -26.57
CA ARG A 348 -2.98 4.74 -27.53
C ARG A 348 -4.06 5.65 -26.96
N ARG A 349 -4.56 5.37 -25.74
CA ARG A 349 -5.62 6.20 -25.13
C ARG A 349 -5.15 7.62 -24.86
N LEU A 350 -3.88 7.79 -24.51
CA LEU A 350 -3.29 9.12 -24.33
C LEU A 350 -3.20 9.88 -25.64
N ASP A 351 -2.81 9.21 -26.72
CA ASP A 351 -2.74 9.82 -28.06
C ASP A 351 -4.14 10.23 -28.57
N GLU A 352 -5.17 9.50 -28.15
CA GLU A 352 -6.60 9.81 -28.34
C GLU A 352 -7.12 10.92 -27.40
N GLY A 353 -6.34 11.33 -26.40
CA GLY A 353 -6.69 12.39 -25.45
C GLY A 353 -7.53 11.94 -24.25
N GLY A 354 -7.53 10.64 -23.93
CA GLY A 354 -8.19 10.08 -22.76
C GLY A 354 -7.65 10.61 -21.44
N ALA A 355 -8.51 10.67 -20.42
CA ALA A 355 -8.12 11.08 -19.07
C ALA A 355 -7.44 9.93 -18.32
N LEU A 356 -6.49 10.25 -17.43
CA LEU A 356 -5.64 9.23 -16.80
C LEU A 356 -6.43 8.25 -15.92
N ASP A 357 -7.40 8.79 -15.19
CA ASP A 357 -8.32 8.05 -14.34
C ASP A 357 -9.22 7.11 -15.14
N GLU A 358 -9.76 7.57 -16.28
CA GLU A 358 -10.52 6.74 -17.22
C GLU A 358 -9.65 5.60 -17.76
N ILE A 359 -8.42 5.90 -18.19
CA ILE A 359 -7.47 4.90 -18.70
C ILE A 359 -7.16 3.84 -17.64
N CYS A 360 -6.95 4.25 -16.38
CA CYS A 360 -6.73 3.31 -15.28
C CYS A 360 -7.95 2.40 -15.06
N GLY A 361 -9.17 2.97 -15.11
CA GLY A 361 -10.42 2.23 -15.00
C GLY A 361 -10.61 1.21 -16.13
N GLU A 362 -10.26 1.57 -17.36
CA GLU A 362 -10.37 0.68 -18.52
C GLU A 362 -9.37 -0.50 -18.46
N ILE A 363 -8.16 -0.28 -17.94
CA ILE A 363 -7.17 -1.35 -17.75
C ILE A 363 -7.71 -2.39 -16.78
N VAL A 364 -8.24 -1.93 -15.65
CA VAL A 364 -8.79 -2.77 -14.59
C VAL A 364 -9.99 -3.57 -15.08
N ASP A 365 -10.87 -2.95 -15.88
CA ASP A 365 -11.99 -3.67 -16.54
C ASP A 365 -11.47 -4.73 -17.51
N SER A 366 -10.45 -4.39 -18.31
CA SER A 366 -9.88 -5.30 -19.32
C SER A 366 -9.19 -6.51 -18.68
N CYS A 367 -8.73 -6.38 -17.44
CA CYS A 367 -8.11 -7.47 -16.68
C CYS A 367 -9.14 -8.35 -15.95
N LEU A 368 -10.40 -7.93 -15.83
CA LEU A 368 -11.41 -8.68 -15.09
C LEU A 368 -11.85 -9.94 -15.86
N ALA A 369 -11.63 -11.10 -15.24
CA ALA A 369 -12.07 -12.36 -15.82
C ALA A 369 -13.60 -12.46 -15.88
N GLY A 370 -14.14 -13.02 -16.97
CA GLY A 370 -15.57 -13.37 -17.04
C GLY A 370 -15.96 -14.52 -16.10
N ASP A 371 -15.07 -15.50 -15.90
CA ASP A 371 -15.21 -16.58 -14.92
C ASP A 371 -13.84 -16.93 -14.29
N PRO A 372 -13.63 -16.67 -12.98
CA PRO A 372 -12.35 -16.89 -12.31
C PRO A 372 -12.00 -18.37 -12.16
N LYS A 373 -12.98 -19.29 -12.23
CA LYS A 373 -12.73 -20.74 -12.20
C LYS A 373 -12.18 -21.23 -13.53
N ALA A 374 -12.71 -20.70 -14.63
CA ALA A 374 -12.22 -21.02 -15.97
C ALA A 374 -10.79 -20.51 -16.19
N THR A 375 -10.45 -19.34 -15.64
CA THR A 375 -9.11 -18.73 -15.76
C THR A 375 -8.12 -19.18 -14.69
N LYS A 376 -8.49 -20.13 -13.81
CA LYS A 376 -7.67 -20.61 -12.69
C LYS A 376 -7.15 -19.47 -11.79
N GLY A 377 -7.96 -18.43 -11.60
CA GLY A 377 -7.63 -17.28 -10.75
C GLY A 377 -6.99 -16.08 -11.45
N VAL A 378 -6.59 -16.22 -12.72
CA VAL A 378 -6.09 -15.08 -13.52
C VAL A 378 -7.23 -14.09 -13.76
N GLY A 379 -6.96 -12.79 -13.59
CA GLY A 379 -7.97 -11.72 -13.73
C GLY A 379 -8.96 -11.62 -12.57
N CYS A 380 -8.60 -12.14 -11.39
CA CYS A 380 -9.33 -11.91 -10.14
C CYS A 380 -8.87 -10.59 -9.51
N VAL A 381 -9.24 -9.48 -10.15
CA VAL A 381 -8.62 -8.17 -9.94
C VAL A 381 -8.90 -7.61 -8.53
N GLY A 382 -7.92 -7.69 -7.62
CA GLY A 382 -7.48 -6.53 -6.84
C GLY A 382 -6.40 -5.87 -7.69
N ALA A 383 -6.59 -4.66 -8.21
CA ALA A 383 -5.48 -3.98 -8.90
C ALA A 383 -5.56 -2.48 -8.86
N ILE A 384 -4.37 -1.88 -8.73
CA ILE A 384 -4.18 -0.44 -8.73
C ILE A 384 -3.18 -0.07 -9.84
N PRO A 385 -3.60 0.08 -11.10
CA PRO A 385 -2.79 0.84 -12.04
C PRO A 385 -2.64 2.26 -11.52
N LEU A 386 -1.39 2.66 -11.27
CA LEU A 386 -1.02 4.05 -11.02
C LEU A 386 -0.19 4.51 -12.21
N ASN A 387 -0.72 5.47 -12.96
CA ASN A 387 -0.02 6.09 -14.07
C ASN A 387 0.54 7.45 -13.64
N SER A 388 1.84 7.68 -13.82
CA SER A 388 2.51 8.96 -13.58
C SER A 388 3.15 9.48 -14.86
N PHE A 389 3.04 10.78 -15.11
CA PHE A 389 3.38 11.40 -16.39
C PHE A 389 4.40 12.51 -16.23
N GLN A 390 5.49 12.46 -17.01
CA GLN A 390 6.38 13.60 -17.19
C GLN A 390 6.14 14.27 -18.54
N HIS A 391 5.23 15.25 -18.63
CA HIS A 391 5.26 16.14 -19.78
C HIS A 391 4.64 17.52 -19.53
N LYS A 392 5.30 18.57 -20.02
CA LYS A 392 4.99 20.01 -19.87
C LYS A 392 3.61 20.46 -20.42
N GLN A 393 2.77 19.58 -20.96
CA GLN A 393 1.60 19.99 -21.76
C GLN A 393 0.28 19.25 -21.53
N LEU A 394 0.24 18.26 -20.64
CA LEU A 394 -1.02 17.58 -20.29
C LEU A 394 -1.48 18.10 -18.93
N ASN A 395 -2.50 18.94 -18.94
CA ASN A 395 -3.26 19.25 -17.74
C ASN A 395 -3.92 17.94 -17.29
N CYS A 396 -4.05 17.67 -15.98
CA CYS A 396 -4.52 16.37 -15.48
C CYS A 396 -5.95 15.97 -15.96
N LYS A 397 -6.65 16.88 -16.65
CA LYS A 397 -7.94 16.68 -17.33
C LYS A 397 -7.85 16.34 -18.83
N GLY A 398 -6.72 15.84 -19.34
CA GLY A 398 -6.56 15.38 -20.74
C GLY A 398 -6.68 16.45 -21.85
N ARG A 399 -7.02 17.70 -21.53
CA ARG A 399 -7.15 18.76 -22.55
C ARG A 399 -5.80 19.35 -22.91
N ARG A 400 -5.36 19.07 -24.14
CA ARG A 400 -4.33 19.87 -24.83
C ARG A 400 -4.71 21.35 -24.69
N THR A 401 -3.89 22.15 -24.02
CA THR A 401 -3.97 23.60 -24.18
C THR A 401 -3.66 23.89 -25.64
N LYS A 402 -4.67 24.25 -26.44
CA LYS A 402 -4.42 24.87 -27.74
C LYS A 402 -3.51 26.06 -27.48
N ARG A 403 -2.26 25.97 -27.92
CA ARG A 403 -1.41 27.14 -28.14
C ARG A 403 -2.21 28.07 -29.05
N MET A 404 -2.83 29.10 -28.49
CA MET A 404 -3.22 30.26 -29.29
C MET A 404 -1.92 30.89 -29.75
N GLY A 405 -1.77 30.98 -31.07
CA GLY A 405 -0.54 31.45 -31.70
C GLY A 405 -0.19 32.89 -31.34
N LYS A 406 1.08 33.19 -31.57
CA LYS A 406 1.50 34.48 -32.12
C LYS A 406 2.45 34.20 -33.27
#